data_AF-A0A7X9HIB7-F1
#
_entry.id   AF-A0A7X9HIB7-F1
#
_cell.length_a   1.000
_cell.length_b   1.000
_cell.length_c   1.000
_cell.angle_alpha   90.00
_cell.angle_beta   90.00
_cell.angle_gamma   90.00
#
_symmetry.space_group_name_H-M   'P 1'
#
loop_
_entity.id
_entity.type
_entity.pdbx_description
1 polymer ?
#
loop_
_entity_poly.entity_id
_entity_poly.type
_entity_poly.pdbx_seq_one_letter_code
_entity_poly.pdbx_strand_id
1 'polypeptide(L)'
;RYINFSLEDAYFYNARLRFVEISRILPLIRDAYQLKSSKQKKKLLLYLMVITIMAGSLILALSLMYLQMNRLGKARRDLQQVNNKLTGLSEDLVKANAQLTKINRELSESNHIKEEYIAFYLNMCSAYISKLDEFRKNVNRKIVSGQVESLLQETKSNNLIEKEVAELFVNFDNIFLHLFPDFVEQFNELLSKENRIMLKPDELLNTELRIFALIRLGITDSGKIASFLRCSVHTIYNYRTRIRNKAIVPKDEFESYVRLIGISNQHVR
;
A
#
# COMPACT_ATOMS: atom_id res chain seq x y z
N ARG A 1 -65.43 40.87 63.50
CA ARG A 1 -66.85 40.71 63.17
C ARG A 1 -67.70 40.60 64.44
N TYR A 2 -67.57 39.56 65.26
CA TYR A 2 -68.37 39.39 66.49
C TYR A 2 -68.20 40.48 67.55
N ILE A 3 -66.99 41.01 67.75
CA ILE A 3 -66.74 42.05 68.76
C ILE A 3 -67.35 43.42 68.39
N ASN A 4 -67.41 43.75 67.10
CA ASN A 4 -68.04 44.99 66.62
C ASN A 4 -69.57 44.91 66.79
N PHE A 5 -70.15 43.72 66.55
CA PHE A 5 -71.56 43.47 66.81
C PHE A 5 -71.90 43.66 68.29
N SER A 6 -71.09 43.12 69.22
CA SER A 6 -71.28 43.33 70.66
C SER A 6 -71.09 44.80 71.10
N LEU A 7 -70.24 45.57 70.42
CA LEU A 7 -70.05 47.00 70.66
C LEU A 7 -71.27 47.83 70.21
N GLU A 8 -71.80 47.53 69.02
CA GLU A 8 -73.02 48.15 68.48
C GLU A 8 -74.25 47.86 69.35
N ASP A 9 -74.37 46.63 69.85
CA ASP A 9 -75.47 46.20 70.73
C ASP A 9 -75.41 46.89 72.10
N ALA A 10 -74.22 47.04 72.68
CA ALA A 10 -74.02 47.78 73.94
C ALA A 10 -74.29 49.29 73.80
N TYR A 11 -74.03 49.86 72.62
CA TYR A 11 -74.39 51.24 72.28
C TYR A 11 -75.92 51.40 72.12
N PHE A 12 -76.56 50.48 71.41
CA PHE A 12 -78.01 50.50 71.13
C PHE A 12 -78.88 50.41 72.40
N TYR A 13 -78.54 49.52 73.34
CA TYR A 13 -79.28 49.38 74.61
C TYR A 13 -78.84 50.33 75.73
N ASN A 14 -78.04 51.37 75.40
CA ASN A 14 -77.52 52.38 76.34
C ASN A 14 -76.81 51.78 77.58
N ALA A 15 -76.18 50.61 77.41
CA ALA A 15 -75.49 49.87 78.46
C ALA A 15 -74.08 50.45 78.67
N ARG A 16 -74.02 51.66 79.23
CA ARG A 16 -72.80 52.48 79.35
C ARG A 16 -71.60 51.74 79.93
N LEU A 17 -71.81 50.87 80.92
CA LEU A 17 -70.75 50.06 81.53
C LEU A 17 -70.14 49.06 80.53
N ARG A 18 -70.98 48.26 79.85
CA ARG A 18 -70.54 47.28 78.85
C ARG A 18 -69.91 47.95 77.63
N PHE A 19 -70.44 49.10 77.22
CA PHE A 19 -69.84 49.89 76.12
C PHE A 19 -68.42 50.34 76.45
N VAL A 20 -68.17 50.84 77.67
CA VAL A 20 -66.83 51.24 78.12
C VAL A 20 -65.88 50.05 78.23
N GLU A 21 -66.35 48.90 78.75
CA GLU A 21 -65.55 47.67 78.83
C GLU A 21 -65.15 47.14 77.46
N ILE A 22 -66.11 47.03 76.52
CA ILE A 22 -65.84 46.54 75.16
C ILE A 22 -64.96 47.53 74.40
N SER A 23 -65.20 48.84 74.54
CA SER A 23 -64.38 49.88 73.91
C SER A 23 -62.93 49.87 74.40
N ARG A 24 -62.69 49.51 75.68
CA ARG A 24 -61.33 49.36 76.23
C ARG A 24 -60.60 48.14 75.68
N ILE A 25 -61.31 47.05 75.39
CA ILE A 25 -60.72 45.78 74.92
C ILE A 25 -60.55 45.75 73.39
N LEU A 26 -61.38 46.48 72.64
CA LEU A 26 -61.33 46.59 71.17
C LEU A 26 -59.95 46.94 70.58
N PRO A 27 -59.22 47.98 71.05
CA PRO A 27 -57.89 48.28 70.56
C PRO A 27 -56.91 47.12 70.78
N LEU A 28 -57.00 46.42 71.92
CA LEU A 28 -56.14 45.27 72.24
C LEU A 28 -56.36 44.09 71.29
N ILE A 29 -57.62 43.82 70.91
CA ILE A 29 -57.96 42.80 69.91
C ILE A 29 -57.49 43.22 68.52
N ARG A 30 -57.66 44.50 68.16
CA ARG A 30 -57.24 45.05 66.87
C ARG A 30 -55.73 44.97 66.72
N ASP A 31 -54.98 45.32 67.77
CA ASP A 31 -53.53 45.24 67.84
C ASP A 31 -53.06 43.79 67.78
N ALA A 32 -53.70 42.87 68.52
CA ALA A 32 -53.40 41.44 68.45
C ALA A 32 -53.64 40.87 67.04
N TYR A 33 -54.72 41.29 66.37
CA TYR A 33 -55.03 40.88 64.99
C TYR A 33 -54.07 41.52 63.97
N GLN A 34 -53.74 42.79 64.12
CA GLN A 34 -52.74 43.48 63.29
C GLN A 34 -51.35 42.86 63.47
N LEU A 35 -50.96 42.51 64.69
CA LEU A 35 -49.72 41.81 64.99
C LEU A 35 -49.71 40.41 64.35
N LYS A 36 -50.81 39.66 64.46
CA LYS A 36 -50.98 38.35 63.81
C LYS A 36 -50.89 38.46 62.28
N SER A 37 -51.59 39.40 61.68
CA SER A 37 -51.57 39.68 60.24
C SER A 37 -50.16 40.10 59.78
N SER A 38 -49.48 40.95 60.54
CA SER A 38 -48.11 41.39 60.22
C SER A 38 -47.11 40.23 60.33
N LYS A 39 -47.24 39.37 61.35
CA LYS A 39 -46.44 38.14 61.47
C LYS A 39 -46.70 37.16 60.31
N GLN A 40 -47.95 36.99 59.90
CA GLN A 40 -48.32 36.15 58.75
C GLN A 40 -47.77 36.73 57.43
N LYS A 41 -47.86 38.05 57.21
CA LYS A 41 -47.26 38.72 56.05
C LYS A 41 -45.74 38.54 56.01
N LYS A 42 -45.04 38.70 57.16
CA LYS A 42 -43.60 38.44 57.25
C LYS A 42 -43.23 36.99 56.91
N LYS A 43 -44.00 36.00 57.41
CA LYS A 43 -43.80 34.58 57.05
C LYS A 43 -44.03 34.33 55.56
N LEU A 44 -45.05 34.94 54.96
CA LEU A 44 -45.32 34.81 53.53
C LEU A 44 -44.18 35.41 52.69
N LEU A 45 -43.69 36.60 53.05
CA LEU A 45 -42.53 37.22 52.39
C LEU A 45 -41.27 36.38 52.54
N LEU A 46 -41.03 35.76 53.70
CA LEU A 46 -39.93 34.82 53.92
C LEU A 46 -40.04 33.61 52.98
N TYR A 47 -41.21 32.96 52.92
CA TYR A 47 -41.42 31.83 52.00
C TYR A 47 -41.26 32.25 50.54
N LEU A 48 -41.76 33.43 50.16
CA LEU A 48 -41.61 33.95 48.80
C LEU A 48 -40.13 34.18 48.47
N MET A 49 -39.35 34.78 49.38
CA MET A 49 -37.91 34.94 49.22
C MET A 49 -37.19 33.60 49.04
N VAL A 50 -37.52 32.59 49.86
CA VAL A 50 -36.94 31.24 49.75
C VAL A 50 -37.28 30.60 48.40
N ILE A 51 -38.54 30.69 47.95
CA ILE A 51 -38.97 30.15 46.66
C ILE A 51 -38.24 30.85 45.50
N THR A 52 -38.08 32.17 45.55
CA THR A 52 -37.35 32.92 44.51
C THR A 52 -35.88 32.53 44.46
N ILE A 53 -35.23 32.34 45.61
CA ILE A 53 -33.84 31.87 45.70
C ILE A 53 -33.73 30.44 45.15
N MET A 54 -34.63 29.54 45.55
CA MET A 54 -34.66 28.16 45.04
C MET A 54 -34.86 28.13 43.52
N ALA A 55 -35.83 28.89 43.01
CA ALA A 55 -36.08 29.00 41.58
C ALA A 55 -34.88 29.57 40.83
N GLY A 56 -34.24 30.62 41.35
CA GLY A 56 -33.03 31.21 40.78
C GLY A 56 -31.87 30.23 40.73
N SER A 57 -31.65 29.46 41.80
CA SER A 57 -30.60 28.43 41.85
C SER A 57 -30.84 27.31 40.84
N LEU A 58 -32.10 26.92 40.63
CA LEU A 58 -32.48 25.90 39.65
C LEU A 58 -32.23 26.40 38.22
N ILE A 59 -32.61 27.65 37.91
CA ILE A 59 -32.34 28.27 36.60
C ILE A 59 -30.84 28.35 36.34
N LEU A 60 -30.04 28.74 37.35
CA LEU A 60 -28.59 28.80 37.23
C LEU A 60 -27.99 27.41 36.96
N ALA A 61 -28.43 26.39 37.71
CA ALA A 61 -27.97 25.01 37.52
C ALA A 61 -28.31 24.47 36.12
N LEU A 62 -29.54 24.70 35.65
CA LEU A 62 -29.96 24.33 34.29
C LEU A 62 -29.15 25.05 33.21
N SER A 63 -28.88 26.34 33.40
CA SER A 63 -28.04 27.13 32.48
C SER A 63 -26.62 26.57 32.42
N LEU A 64 -25.98 26.31 33.57
CA LEU A 64 -24.66 25.71 33.63
C LEU A 64 -24.61 24.32 32.98
N MET A 65 -25.61 23.46 33.22
CA MET A 65 -25.74 22.16 32.53
C MET A 65 -25.80 22.32 31.01
N TYR A 66 -26.62 23.25 30.52
CA TYR A 66 -26.77 23.49 29.09
C TYR A 66 -25.45 23.97 28.45
N LEU A 67 -24.74 24.89 29.10
CA LEU A 67 -23.41 25.34 28.66
C LEU A 67 -22.38 24.19 28.66
N GLN A 68 -22.37 23.34 29.68
CA GLN A 68 -21.45 22.18 29.75
C GLN A 68 -21.77 21.14 28.67
N MET A 69 -23.04 20.85 28.42
CA MET A 69 -23.49 19.92 27.38
C MET A 69 -22.99 20.34 26.00
N ASN A 70 -23.07 21.65 25.70
CA ASN A 70 -22.58 22.20 24.44
C ASN A 70 -21.05 22.13 24.31
N ARG A 71 -20.29 22.31 25.39
CA ARG A 71 -18.83 22.15 25.40
C ARG A 71 -18.42 20.68 25.19
N LEU A 72 -19.06 19.76 25.90
CA LEU A 72 -18.86 18.31 25.75
C LEU A 72 -19.18 17.83 24.34
N GLY A 73 -20.25 18.36 23.73
CA GLY A 73 -20.64 18.05 22.36
C GLY A 73 -19.63 18.52 21.31
N LYS A 74 -18.89 19.62 21.56
CA LYS A 74 -17.79 20.05 20.69
C LYS A 74 -16.56 19.16 20.87
N ALA A 75 -16.12 18.96 22.12
CA ALA A 75 -14.96 18.12 22.42
C ALA A 75 -15.11 16.68 21.91
N ARG A 76 -16.31 16.09 22.02
CA ARG A 76 -16.59 14.75 21.45
C ARG A 76 -16.51 14.73 19.93
N ARG A 77 -17.04 15.76 19.26
CA ARG A 77 -16.96 15.88 17.79
C ARG A 77 -15.52 16.03 17.33
N ASP A 78 -14.72 16.86 18.01
CA ASP A 78 -13.31 17.03 17.69
C ASP A 78 -12.52 15.73 17.90
N LEU A 79 -12.76 15.02 19.01
CA LEU A 79 -12.17 13.70 19.26
C LEU A 79 -12.57 12.68 18.19
N GLN A 80 -13.83 12.67 17.76
CA GLN A 80 -14.29 11.77 16.71
C GLN A 80 -13.63 12.10 15.37
N GLN A 81 -13.48 13.39 15.03
CA GLN A 81 -12.77 13.80 13.82
C GLN A 81 -11.30 13.40 13.85
N VAL A 82 -10.62 13.58 14.98
CA VAL A 82 -9.22 13.16 15.14
C VAL A 82 -9.09 11.66 15.05
N ASN A 83 -9.97 10.89 15.69
CA ASN A 83 -9.97 9.43 15.62
C ASN A 83 -10.17 8.96 14.18
N ASN A 84 -11.17 9.49 13.47
CA ASN A 84 -11.42 9.16 12.06
C ASN A 84 -10.21 9.49 11.15
N LYS A 85 -9.51 10.60 11.41
CA LYS A 85 -8.27 10.93 10.70
C LYS A 85 -7.15 9.94 11.01
N LEU A 86 -7.01 9.56 12.29
CA LEU A 86 -6.00 8.60 12.73
C LEU A 86 -6.23 7.21 12.12
N THR A 87 -7.49 6.76 12.05
CA THR A 87 -7.85 5.49 11.42
C THR A 87 -7.59 5.53 9.91
N GLY A 88 -7.91 6.64 9.25
CA GLY A 88 -7.61 6.82 7.82
C GLY A 88 -6.11 6.78 7.53
N LEU A 89 -5.32 7.54 8.30
CA LEU A 89 -3.85 7.52 8.18
C LEU A 89 -3.25 6.15 8.49
N SER A 90 -3.79 5.43 9.46
CA SER A 90 -3.36 4.07 9.77
C SER A 90 -3.64 3.12 8.61
N GLU A 91 -4.79 3.25 7.95
CA GLU A 91 -5.13 2.43 6.78
C GLU A 91 -4.19 2.72 5.60
N ASP A 92 -3.89 4.00 5.36
CA ASP A 92 -2.95 4.43 4.32
C ASP A 92 -1.53 3.92 4.59
N LEU A 93 -1.07 3.95 5.85
CA LEU A 93 0.20 3.37 6.27
C LEU A 93 0.26 1.87 6.03
N VAL A 94 -0.81 1.14 6.34
CA VAL A 94 -0.89 -0.31 6.09
C VAL A 94 -0.80 -0.60 4.59
N LYS A 95 -1.53 0.16 3.75
CA LYS A 95 -1.48 0.02 2.29
C LYS A 95 -0.08 0.32 1.74
N ALA A 96 0.54 1.40 2.17
CA ALA A 96 1.89 1.78 1.75
C ALA A 96 2.93 0.72 2.18
N ASN A 97 2.84 0.22 3.41
CA ASN A 97 3.76 -0.81 3.90
C ASN A 97 3.59 -2.15 3.15
N ALA A 98 2.35 -2.52 2.82
CA ALA A 98 2.08 -3.70 2.00
C ALA A 98 2.68 -3.56 0.59
N GLN A 99 2.54 -2.39 -0.05
CA GLN A 99 3.15 -2.11 -1.35
C GLN A 99 4.68 -2.13 -1.30
N LEU A 100 5.28 -1.50 -0.28
CA LEU A 100 6.74 -1.52 -0.08
C LEU A 100 7.25 -2.94 0.12
N THR A 101 6.55 -3.75 0.93
CA THR A 101 6.93 -5.16 1.16
C THR A 101 6.84 -5.97 -0.13
N LYS A 102 5.81 -5.75 -0.95
CA LYS A 102 5.66 -6.39 -2.26
C LYS A 102 6.82 -6.02 -3.20
N ILE A 103 7.10 -4.73 -3.36
CA ILE A 103 8.19 -4.24 -4.23
C ILE A 103 9.55 -4.76 -3.74
N ASN A 104 9.78 -4.75 -2.42
CA ASN A 104 11.04 -5.25 -1.85
C ASN A 104 11.22 -6.74 -2.13
N ARG A 105 10.15 -7.54 -1.98
CA ARG A 105 10.16 -8.96 -2.34
C ARG A 105 10.48 -9.18 -3.82
N GLU A 106 9.78 -8.49 -4.72
CA GLU A 106 10.02 -8.59 -6.17
C GLU A 106 11.46 -8.18 -6.53
N LEU A 107 11.98 -7.12 -5.89
CA LEU A 107 13.35 -6.67 -6.08
C LEU A 107 14.36 -7.70 -5.55
N SER A 108 14.10 -8.31 -4.39
CA SER A 108 14.94 -9.35 -3.80
C SER A 108 14.98 -10.60 -4.68
N GLU A 109 13.83 -11.03 -5.21
CA GLU A 109 13.75 -12.15 -6.16
C GLU A 109 14.53 -11.83 -7.45
N SER A 110 14.38 -10.62 -8.00
CA SER A 110 15.15 -10.16 -9.16
C SER A 110 16.66 -10.11 -8.89
N ASN A 111 17.08 -9.67 -7.70
CA ASN A 111 18.48 -9.62 -7.33
C ASN A 111 19.08 -11.02 -7.17
N HIS A 112 18.37 -11.95 -6.54
CA HIS A 112 18.81 -13.34 -6.41
C HIS A 112 19.10 -13.97 -7.78
N ILE A 113 18.21 -13.76 -8.75
CA ILE A 113 18.40 -14.24 -10.13
C ILE A 113 19.66 -13.63 -10.77
N LYS A 114 19.90 -12.32 -10.58
CA LYS A 114 21.09 -11.65 -11.09
C LYS A 114 22.38 -12.16 -10.42
N GLU A 115 22.35 -12.42 -9.12
CA GLU A 115 23.48 -12.97 -8.37
C GLU A 115 23.85 -14.36 -8.86
N GLU A 116 22.86 -15.24 -9.06
CA GLU A 116 23.05 -16.57 -9.62
C GLU A 116 23.66 -16.50 -11.04
N TYR A 117 23.18 -15.58 -11.87
CA TYR A 117 23.76 -15.32 -13.19
C TYR A 117 25.22 -14.88 -13.13
N ILE A 118 25.55 -13.94 -12.22
CA ILE A 118 26.93 -13.48 -12.04
C ILE A 118 27.82 -14.64 -11.60
N ALA A 119 27.36 -15.47 -10.66
CA ALA A 119 28.08 -16.65 -10.21
C ALA A 119 28.32 -17.64 -11.36
N PHE A 120 27.29 -17.92 -12.17
CA PHE A 120 27.40 -18.77 -13.36
C PHE A 120 28.42 -18.20 -14.36
N TYR A 121 28.36 -16.90 -14.66
CA TYR A 121 29.28 -16.24 -15.57
C TYR A 121 30.74 -16.33 -15.09
N LEU A 122 30.98 -16.07 -13.79
CA LEU A 122 32.32 -16.20 -13.20
C LEU A 122 32.84 -17.65 -13.25
N ASN A 123 31.96 -18.64 -13.02
CA ASN A 123 32.30 -20.05 -13.18
C ASN A 123 32.68 -20.40 -14.62
N MET A 124 31.94 -19.88 -15.61
CA MET A 124 32.29 -20.02 -17.03
C MET A 124 33.65 -19.42 -17.35
N CYS A 125 33.94 -18.20 -16.87
CA CYS A 125 35.26 -17.57 -17.05
C CYS A 125 36.38 -18.44 -16.45
N SER A 126 36.16 -18.99 -15.24
CA SER A 126 37.12 -19.89 -14.59
C SER A 126 37.36 -21.18 -15.39
N ALA A 127 36.29 -21.78 -15.92
CA ALA A 127 36.36 -22.95 -16.78
C ALA A 127 37.14 -22.66 -18.07
N TYR A 128 36.88 -21.51 -18.72
CA TYR A 128 37.62 -21.10 -19.91
C TYR A 128 39.10 -20.82 -19.64
N ILE A 129 39.43 -20.16 -18.52
CA ILE A 129 40.83 -19.96 -18.11
C ILE A 129 41.52 -21.31 -17.93
N SER A 130 40.86 -22.28 -17.29
CA SER A 130 41.39 -23.62 -17.09
C SER A 130 41.63 -24.36 -18.41
N LYS A 131 40.68 -24.28 -19.36
CA LYS A 131 40.86 -24.83 -20.72
C LYS A 131 42.03 -24.20 -21.46
N LEU A 132 42.18 -22.88 -21.39
CA LEU A 132 43.30 -22.17 -22.01
C LEU A 132 44.65 -22.58 -21.39
N ASP A 133 44.71 -22.77 -20.07
CA ASP A 133 45.90 -23.27 -19.40
C ASP A 133 46.24 -24.71 -19.81
N GLU A 134 45.22 -25.58 -19.91
CA GLU A 134 45.40 -26.96 -20.38
C GLU A 134 45.89 -27.00 -21.83
N PHE A 135 45.28 -26.20 -22.71
CA PHE A 135 45.73 -26.04 -24.10
C PHE A 135 47.18 -25.56 -24.16
N ARG A 136 47.54 -24.52 -23.41
CA ARG A 136 48.92 -24.00 -23.31
C ARG A 136 49.89 -25.08 -22.84
N LYS A 137 49.54 -25.84 -21.81
CA LYS A 137 50.36 -26.95 -21.28
C LYS A 137 50.53 -28.07 -22.31
N ASN A 138 49.47 -28.42 -23.04
CA ASN A 138 49.53 -29.42 -24.11
C ASN A 138 50.44 -28.98 -25.26
N VAL A 139 50.28 -27.74 -25.73
CA VAL A 139 51.14 -27.11 -26.74
C VAL A 139 52.60 -27.16 -26.33
N ASN A 140 52.92 -26.67 -25.12
CA ASN A 140 54.29 -26.64 -24.62
C ASN A 140 54.90 -28.05 -24.55
N ARG A 141 54.14 -29.02 -24.02
CA ARG A 141 54.58 -30.42 -23.90
C ARG A 141 54.94 -31.01 -25.27
N LYS A 142 54.08 -30.82 -26.28
CA LYS A 142 54.30 -31.34 -27.63
C LYS A 142 55.50 -30.69 -28.33
N ILE A 143 55.71 -29.39 -28.12
CA ILE A 143 56.87 -28.69 -28.66
C ILE A 143 58.15 -29.25 -28.03
N VAL A 144 58.21 -29.34 -26.69
CA VAL A 144 59.39 -29.84 -25.96
C VAL A 144 59.69 -31.31 -26.30
N SER A 145 58.67 -32.14 -26.55
CA SER A 145 58.85 -33.53 -26.95
C SER A 145 59.09 -33.76 -28.45
N GLY A 146 59.27 -32.69 -29.25
CA GLY A 146 59.50 -32.79 -30.69
C GLY A 146 58.29 -33.22 -31.53
N GLN A 147 57.08 -33.25 -30.95
CA GLN A 147 55.82 -33.67 -31.62
C GLN A 147 55.15 -32.51 -32.39
N VAL A 148 55.94 -31.72 -33.11
CA VAL A 148 55.46 -30.50 -33.80
C VAL A 148 54.51 -30.82 -34.94
N GLU A 149 54.77 -31.90 -35.69
CA GLU A 149 53.90 -32.36 -36.79
C GLU A 149 52.47 -32.69 -36.30
N SER A 150 52.36 -33.41 -35.18
CA SER A 150 51.08 -33.77 -34.56
C SER A 150 50.34 -32.52 -34.08
N LEU A 151 51.04 -31.57 -33.46
CA LEU A 151 50.45 -30.30 -33.04
C LEU A 151 49.93 -29.49 -34.23
N LEU A 152 50.67 -29.48 -35.34
CA LEU A 152 50.24 -28.81 -36.58
C LEU A 152 48.95 -29.44 -37.12
N GLN A 153 48.82 -30.77 -37.09
CA GLN A 153 47.58 -31.43 -37.51
C GLN A 153 46.40 -31.08 -36.60
N GLU A 154 46.59 -31.05 -35.29
CA GLU A 154 45.53 -30.69 -34.34
C GLU A 154 45.07 -29.24 -34.50
N THR A 155 46.00 -28.30 -34.68
CA THR A 155 45.70 -26.87 -34.84
C THR A 155 45.09 -26.52 -36.20
N LYS A 156 45.35 -27.31 -37.25
CA LYS A 156 44.71 -27.15 -38.57
C LYS A 156 43.24 -27.55 -38.58
N SER A 157 42.81 -28.38 -37.64
CA SER A 157 41.43 -28.84 -37.57
C SER A 157 40.51 -27.79 -36.95
N ASN A 158 39.36 -27.55 -37.58
CA ASN A 158 38.30 -26.71 -36.99
C ASN A 158 37.54 -27.41 -35.85
N ASN A 159 37.77 -28.71 -35.61
CA ASN A 159 37.04 -29.50 -34.63
C ASN A 159 37.07 -28.87 -33.22
N LEU A 160 38.20 -28.27 -32.84
CA LEU A 160 38.33 -27.60 -31.55
C LEU A 160 37.37 -26.40 -31.45
N ILE A 161 37.34 -25.56 -32.49
CA ILE A 161 36.47 -24.38 -32.53
C ILE A 161 35.01 -24.81 -32.57
N GLU A 162 34.66 -25.81 -33.38
CA GLU A 162 33.29 -26.32 -33.48
C GLU A 162 32.79 -26.87 -32.14
N LYS A 163 33.63 -27.60 -31.42
CA LYS A 163 33.31 -28.09 -30.07
C LYS A 163 33.09 -26.94 -29.08
N GLU A 164 33.97 -25.95 -29.06
CA GLU A 164 33.83 -24.79 -28.16
C GLU A 164 32.59 -23.93 -28.49
N VAL A 165 32.20 -23.85 -29.77
CA VAL A 165 30.99 -23.16 -30.20
C VAL A 165 29.72 -23.93 -29.81
N ALA A 166 29.72 -25.25 -29.97
CA ALA A 166 28.62 -26.09 -29.52
C ALA A 166 28.42 -25.96 -28.00
N GLU A 167 29.51 -25.99 -27.23
CA GLU A 167 29.47 -25.81 -25.79
C GLU A 167 29.02 -24.40 -25.39
N LEU A 168 29.47 -23.36 -26.09
CA LEU A 168 28.98 -21.99 -25.90
C LEU A 168 27.45 -21.91 -26.07
N PHE A 169 26.91 -22.53 -27.10
CA PHE A 169 25.46 -22.52 -27.35
C PHE A 169 24.69 -23.30 -26.29
N VAL A 170 25.17 -24.47 -25.87
CA VAL A 170 24.54 -25.22 -24.77
C VAL A 170 24.54 -24.40 -23.49
N ASN A 171 25.66 -23.75 -23.15
CA ASN A 171 25.75 -22.93 -21.95
C ASN A 171 24.84 -21.70 -22.04
N PHE A 172 24.81 -21.04 -23.19
CA PHE A 172 23.92 -19.90 -23.46
C PHE A 172 22.44 -20.31 -23.34
N ASP A 173 22.04 -21.39 -23.98
CA ASP A 173 20.64 -21.84 -23.98
C ASP A 173 20.19 -22.19 -22.56
N ASN A 174 21.02 -22.92 -21.79
CA ASN A 174 20.72 -23.27 -20.40
C ASN A 174 20.59 -22.04 -19.50
N ILE A 175 21.56 -21.13 -19.51
CA ILE A 175 21.51 -19.95 -18.64
C ILE A 175 20.38 -19.01 -19.04
N PHE A 176 20.12 -18.87 -20.35
CA PHE A 176 19.05 -18.02 -20.84
C PHE A 176 17.68 -18.56 -20.45
N LEU A 177 17.45 -19.87 -20.59
CA LEU A 177 16.19 -20.50 -20.18
C LEU A 177 16.03 -20.58 -18.66
N HIS A 178 17.13 -20.63 -17.90
CA HIS A 178 17.05 -20.48 -16.44
C HIS A 178 16.54 -19.08 -16.05
N LEU A 179 16.99 -18.04 -16.77
CA LEU A 179 16.53 -16.66 -16.56
C LEU A 179 15.12 -16.40 -17.10
N PHE A 180 14.74 -17.06 -18.19
CA PHE A 180 13.45 -16.90 -18.87
C PHE A 180 12.85 -18.27 -19.23
N PRO A 181 12.32 -19.03 -18.25
CA PRO A 181 11.86 -20.40 -18.44
C PRO A 181 10.79 -20.54 -19.53
N ASP A 182 9.83 -19.61 -19.54
CA ASP A 182 8.69 -19.64 -20.47
C ASP A 182 8.98 -18.89 -21.79
N PHE A 183 10.24 -18.56 -22.08
CA PHE A 183 10.59 -17.72 -23.23
C PHE A 183 10.08 -18.30 -24.55
N VAL A 184 10.29 -19.60 -24.79
CA VAL A 184 9.90 -20.24 -26.05
C VAL A 184 8.39 -20.22 -26.24
N GLU A 185 7.64 -20.46 -25.16
CA GLU A 185 6.17 -20.43 -25.18
C GLU A 185 5.67 -19.02 -25.45
N GLN A 186 6.08 -18.04 -24.65
CA GLN A 186 5.68 -16.63 -24.80
C GLN A 186 6.12 -16.06 -26.17
N PHE A 187 7.29 -16.47 -26.68
CA PHE A 187 7.73 -16.09 -28.01
C PHE A 187 6.81 -16.65 -29.10
N ASN A 188 6.41 -17.91 -28.98
CA ASN A 188 5.48 -18.56 -29.90
C ASN A 188 4.07 -17.96 -29.86
N GLU A 189 3.66 -17.33 -28.75
CA GLU A 189 2.42 -16.55 -28.68
C GLU A 189 2.45 -15.28 -29.54
N LEU A 190 3.64 -14.71 -29.79
CA LEU A 190 3.81 -13.56 -30.68
C LEU A 190 3.73 -13.94 -32.18
N LEU A 191 3.68 -15.24 -32.49
CA LEU A 191 3.64 -15.77 -33.85
C LEU A 191 2.25 -16.31 -34.19
N SER A 192 1.92 -16.29 -35.49
CA SER A 192 0.71 -16.96 -36.00
C SER A 192 0.79 -18.47 -35.73
N LYS A 193 -0.35 -19.12 -35.45
CA LYS A 193 -0.40 -20.54 -35.03
C LYS A 193 0.35 -21.48 -35.97
N GLU A 194 0.26 -21.21 -37.27
CA GLU A 194 0.90 -21.96 -38.35
C GLU A 194 2.41 -21.69 -38.51
N ASN A 195 2.91 -20.61 -37.92
CA ASN A 195 4.32 -20.21 -37.97
C ASN A 195 5.06 -20.36 -36.63
N ARG A 196 4.45 -21.02 -35.63
CA ARG A 196 5.11 -21.31 -34.36
C ARG A 196 6.37 -22.15 -34.58
N ILE A 197 7.43 -21.83 -33.85
CA ILE A 197 8.69 -22.54 -33.88
C ILE A 197 8.55 -23.82 -33.06
N MET A 198 8.74 -24.96 -33.71
CA MET A 198 8.85 -26.27 -33.05
C MET A 198 10.32 -26.67 -32.94
N LEU A 199 10.76 -26.92 -31.72
CA LEU A 199 12.11 -27.39 -31.42
C LEU A 199 12.21 -28.90 -31.65
N LYS A 200 13.42 -29.38 -31.96
CA LYS A 200 13.72 -30.82 -31.98
C LYS A 200 13.81 -31.36 -30.55
N PRO A 201 13.64 -32.68 -30.33
CA PRO A 201 13.65 -33.27 -28.98
C PRO A 201 14.88 -32.93 -28.13
N ASP A 202 16.04 -32.76 -28.76
CA ASP A 202 17.31 -32.49 -28.08
C ASP A 202 17.77 -31.02 -28.17
N GLU A 203 16.93 -30.13 -28.71
CA GLU A 203 17.30 -28.73 -28.96
C GLU A 203 16.58 -27.80 -27.97
N LEU A 204 17.36 -27.10 -27.13
CA LEU A 204 16.85 -26.10 -26.20
C LEU A 204 16.41 -24.82 -26.93
N LEU A 205 17.28 -24.29 -27.79
CA LEU A 205 16.98 -23.16 -28.67
C LEU A 205 17.59 -23.39 -30.05
N ASN A 206 16.86 -23.03 -31.10
CA ASN A 206 17.41 -22.96 -32.44
C ASN A 206 18.04 -21.59 -32.73
N THR A 207 18.72 -21.46 -33.87
CA THR A 207 19.39 -20.21 -34.25
C THR A 207 18.45 -19.00 -34.26
N GLU A 208 17.19 -19.15 -34.70
CA GLU A 208 16.24 -18.04 -34.70
C GLU A 208 15.90 -17.60 -33.28
N LEU A 209 15.59 -18.55 -32.40
CA LEU A 209 15.29 -18.26 -31.01
C LEU A 209 16.50 -17.66 -30.29
N ARG A 210 17.73 -18.11 -30.58
CA ARG A 210 18.96 -17.50 -30.02
C ARG A 210 19.14 -16.04 -30.44
N ILE A 211 18.80 -15.67 -31.68
CA ILE A 211 18.81 -14.27 -32.13
C ILE A 211 17.88 -13.42 -31.25
N PHE A 212 16.66 -13.90 -31.02
CA PHE A 212 15.67 -13.16 -30.24
C PHE A 212 15.93 -13.21 -28.74
N ALA A 213 16.57 -14.27 -28.24
CA ALA A 213 17.10 -14.35 -26.89
C ALA A 213 18.18 -13.28 -26.65
N LEU A 214 19.10 -13.07 -27.60
CA LEU A 214 20.10 -12.01 -27.53
C LEU A 214 19.45 -10.60 -27.56
N ILE A 215 18.42 -10.40 -28.38
CA ILE A 215 17.63 -9.15 -28.39
C ILE A 215 16.93 -8.94 -27.04
N ARG A 216 16.39 -10.02 -26.43
CA ARG A 216 15.77 -9.99 -25.10
C ARG A 216 16.76 -9.59 -24.01
N LEU A 217 18.03 -9.99 -24.14
CA LEU A 217 19.13 -9.58 -23.27
C LEU A 217 19.64 -8.14 -23.56
N GLY A 218 19.07 -7.46 -24.54
CA GLY A 218 19.42 -6.08 -24.91
C GLY A 218 20.49 -5.95 -25.99
N ILE A 219 20.95 -7.06 -26.58
CA ILE A 219 21.88 -7.06 -27.70
C ILE A 219 21.07 -6.92 -28.99
N THR A 220 20.89 -5.68 -29.45
CA THR A 220 20.09 -5.36 -30.64
C THR A 220 20.91 -5.19 -31.92
N ASP A 221 22.22 -4.99 -31.78
CA ASP A 221 23.14 -4.81 -32.89
C ASP A 221 23.34 -6.12 -33.67
N SER A 222 22.97 -6.11 -34.95
CA SER A 222 23.10 -7.29 -35.82
C SER A 222 24.55 -7.75 -35.97
N GLY A 223 25.54 -6.85 -35.86
CA GLY A 223 26.96 -7.20 -35.90
C GLY A 223 27.39 -8.04 -34.70
N LYS A 224 27.02 -7.62 -33.48
CA LYS A 224 27.27 -8.37 -32.24
C LYS A 224 26.59 -9.73 -32.25
N ILE A 225 25.32 -9.80 -32.68
CA ILE A 225 24.58 -11.07 -32.79
C ILE A 225 25.27 -12.00 -33.81
N ALA A 226 25.66 -11.47 -34.97
CA ALA A 226 26.34 -12.24 -36.01
C ALA A 226 27.67 -12.81 -35.52
N SER A 227 28.45 -12.01 -34.79
CA SER A 227 29.70 -12.44 -34.16
C SER A 227 29.47 -13.57 -33.16
N PHE A 228 28.47 -13.44 -32.27
CA PHE A 228 28.14 -14.45 -31.27
C PHE A 228 27.69 -15.77 -31.90
N LEU A 229 26.79 -15.71 -32.89
CA LEU A 229 26.24 -16.89 -33.56
C LEU A 229 27.14 -17.43 -34.69
N ARG A 230 28.30 -16.80 -34.93
CA ARG A 230 29.25 -17.13 -36.00
C ARG A 230 28.59 -17.24 -37.38
N CYS A 231 27.68 -16.32 -37.68
CA CYS A 231 27.03 -16.21 -38.98
C CYS A 231 27.24 -14.83 -39.59
N SER A 232 26.83 -14.65 -40.85
CA SER A 232 26.95 -13.32 -41.48
C SER A 232 25.90 -12.35 -40.93
N VAL A 233 26.23 -11.06 -40.94
CA VAL A 233 25.29 -9.98 -40.58
C VAL A 233 24.04 -10.04 -41.47
N HIS A 234 24.22 -10.35 -42.75
CA HIS A 234 23.12 -10.53 -43.70
C HIS A 234 22.18 -11.68 -43.29
N THR A 235 22.74 -12.80 -42.82
CA THR A 235 21.96 -13.93 -42.29
C THR A 235 21.09 -13.50 -41.11
N ILE A 236 21.63 -12.67 -40.19
CA ILE A 236 20.87 -12.12 -39.06
C ILE A 236 19.70 -11.24 -39.53
N TYR A 237 19.94 -10.34 -40.48
CA TYR A 237 18.88 -9.51 -41.06
C TYR A 237 17.76 -10.34 -41.68
N ASN A 238 18.12 -11.41 -42.40
CA ASN A 238 17.15 -12.32 -43.01
C ASN A 238 16.31 -13.04 -41.97
N TYR A 239 16.93 -13.58 -40.90
CA TYR A 239 16.18 -14.22 -39.81
C TYR A 239 15.24 -13.23 -39.10
N ARG A 240 15.70 -12.02 -38.77
CA ARG A 240 14.88 -10.98 -38.13
C ARG A 240 13.66 -10.63 -38.99
N THR A 241 13.89 -10.38 -40.27
CA THR A 241 12.83 -10.02 -41.23
C THR A 241 11.83 -11.16 -41.42
N ARG A 242 12.34 -12.39 -41.59
CA ARG A 242 11.53 -13.60 -41.76
C ARG A 242 10.59 -13.82 -40.59
N ILE A 243 11.09 -13.71 -39.36
CA ILE A 243 10.29 -13.97 -38.16
C ILE A 243 9.32 -12.82 -37.89
N ARG A 244 9.74 -11.57 -38.08
CA ARG A 244 8.85 -10.40 -38.00
C ARG A 244 7.66 -10.50 -38.96
N ASN A 245 7.86 -11.05 -40.15
CA ASN A 245 6.78 -11.27 -41.12
C ASN A 245 5.78 -12.36 -40.71
N LYS A 246 6.13 -13.21 -39.75
CA LYS A 246 5.29 -14.30 -39.22
C LYS A 246 4.53 -13.92 -37.95
N ALA A 247 4.80 -12.73 -37.41
CA ALA A 247 4.25 -12.24 -36.16
C ALA A 247 2.77 -11.83 -36.28
N ILE A 248 2.01 -11.99 -35.19
CA ILE A 248 0.64 -11.46 -35.08
C ILE A 248 0.60 -9.99 -34.66
N VAL A 249 1.68 -9.50 -34.02
CA VAL A 249 1.83 -8.11 -33.56
C VAL A 249 2.38 -7.21 -34.67
N PRO A 250 2.25 -5.87 -34.56
CA PRO A 250 2.83 -4.95 -35.53
C PRO A 250 4.32 -5.19 -35.74
N LYS A 251 4.73 -5.24 -37.01
CA LYS A 251 6.09 -5.62 -37.42
C LYS A 251 7.16 -4.75 -36.78
N ASP A 252 6.93 -3.45 -36.70
CA ASP A 252 7.90 -2.49 -36.16
C ASP A 252 8.05 -2.59 -34.63
N GLU A 253 7.04 -3.17 -33.96
CA GLU A 253 7.04 -3.34 -32.50
C GLU A 253 7.46 -4.75 -32.06
N PHE A 254 7.59 -5.70 -32.99
CA PHE A 254 7.83 -7.12 -32.66
C PHE A 254 8.99 -7.31 -31.67
N GLU A 255 10.13 -6.68 -31.92
CA GLU A 255 11.30 -6.80 -31.04
C GLU A 255 11.12 -6.12 -29.69
N SER A 256 10.23 -5.13 -29.60
CA SER A 256 9.81 -4.55 -28.31
C SER A 256 8.97 -5.54 -27.52
N TYR A 257 8.02 -6.25 -28.15
CA TYR A 257 7.29 -7.35 -27.51
C TYR A 257 8.21 -8.46 -27.05
N VAL A 258 9.18 -8.87 -27.89
CA VAL A 258 10.19 -9.86 -27.51
C VAL A 258 10.95 -9.44 -26.26
N ARG A 259 11.33 -8.15 -26.13
CA ARG A 259 12.02 -7.63 -24.94
C ARG A 259 11.18 -7.66 -23.66
N LEU A 260 9.85 -7.68 -23.78
CA LEU A 260 8.93 -7.74 -22.65
C LEU A 260 8.67 -9.17 -22.15
N ILE A 261 9.07 -10.20 -22.90
CA ILE A 261 8.90 -11.61 -22.50
C ILE A 261 9.54 -11.86 -21.13
N GLY A 262 8.84 -12.55 -20.24
CA GLY A 262 9.32 -12.83 -18.88
C GLY A 262 9.49 -11.61 -17.96
N ILE A 263 9.12 -10.40 -18.40
CA ILE A 263 8.82 -9.31 -17.47
C ILE A 263 7.40 -9.56 -17.01
N SER A 264 7.24 -10.03 -15.77
CA SER A 264 5.95 -10.31 -15.16
C SER A 264 4.94 -9.18 -15.40
N ASN A 265 4.08 -9.33 -16.41
CA ASN A 265 2.80 -8.65 -16.46
C ASN A 265 1.90 -9.29 -15.39
N GLN A 266 2.18 -9.01 -14.11
CA GLN A 266 1.20 -9.12 -13.03
C GLN A 266 0.30 -7.88 -12.96
N HIS A 267 0.26 -7.08 -14.02
CA HIS A 267 -0.78 -6.10 -14.22
C HIS A 267 -1.79 -6.64 -15.22
N VAL A 268 -3.03 -6.77 -14.73
CA VAL A 268 -4.26 -7.21 -15.42
C VAL A 268 -4.55 -8.72 -15.35
N ARG A 269 -5.09 -9.13 -14.19
CA ARG A 269 -6.36 -9.87 -14.12
C ARG A 269 -7.19 -9.31 -12.97
#